data_AF-A0A7C9FIE9-F1
#
_entry.id   AF-A0A7C9FIE9-F1
#
_cell.length_a   1.000
_cell.length_b   1.000
_cell.length_c   1.000
_cell.angle_alpha   90.00
_cell.angle_beta   90.00
_cell.angle_gamma   90.00
#
_symmetry.space_group_name_H-M   'P 1'
#
loop_
_entity.id
_entity.type
_entity.pdbx_description
1 polymer ?
#
loop_
_entity_poly.entity_id
_entity_poly.type
_entity_poly.pdbx_seq_one_letter_code
_entity_poly.pdbx_strand_id
1 'polypeptide(L)' 'AYSQATLNAVAKRLNERPRKTLDFDTPAERFHQFVASTG' A
#
# COMPACT_ATOMS: atom_id res chain seq x y z
N ALA A 1 19.70 8.97 11.26
CA ALA A 1 19.34 8.39 9.95
C ALA A 1 18.41 7.20 10.18
N TYR A 2 17.42 6.98 9.30
CA TYR A 2 16.57 5.79 9.37
C TYR A 2 17.23 4.64 8.58
N SER A 3 17.11 3.40 9.05
CA SER A 3 17.54 2.24 8.27
C SER A 3 16.49 1.89 7.21
N GLN A 4 16.91 1.21 6.14
CA GLN A 4 15.97 0.74 5.12
C GLN A 4 14.90 -0.19 5.71
N ALA A 5 15.26 -0.99 6.71
CA ALA A 5 14.32 -1.86 7.42
C ALA A 5 13.21 -1.05 8.12
N THR A 6 13.56 0.06 8.78
CA THR A 6 12.59 0.95 9.40
C THR A 6 11.67 1.59 8.35
N LEU A 7 12.22 2.05 7.23
CA LEU A 7 11.43 2.64 6.15
C LEU A 7 10.47 1.63 5.51
N ASN A 8 10.93 0.40 5.29
CA ASN A 8 10.10 -0.68 4.74
C ASN A 8 8.93 -1.03 5.67
N ALA A 9 9.16 -1.07 6.99
CA ALA A 9 8.11 -1.33 7.95
C ALA A 9 7.04 -0.22 7.95
N VAL A 10 7.46 1.05 7.85
CA VAL A 10 6.55 2.20 7.72
C VAL A 10 5.76 2.11 6.42
N ALA A 11 6.42 1.85 5.30
CA ALA A 11 5.77 1.72 3.99
C ALA A 11 4.73 0.60 3.97
N LYS A 12 5.08 -0.58 4.51
CA LYS A 12 4.15 -1.72 4.63
C LYS A 12 2.90 -1.33 5.42
N ARG A 13 3.07 -0.74 6.61
CA ARG A 13 1.95 -0.28 7.44
C ARG A 13 1.05 0.74 6.74
N LEU A 14 1.62 1.65 5.96
CA LEU A 14 0.85 2.66 5.22
C LEU A 14 0.08 2.06 4.04
N ASN A 15 0.69 1.09 3.34
CA ASN A 15 0.11 0.45 2.17
C ASN A 15 -0.98 -0.57 2.51
N GLU A 16 -0.93 -1.19 3.68
CA GLU A 16 -1.92 -2.19 4.15
C GLU A 16 -3.09 -1.55 4.93
N ARG A 17 -3.11 -0.22 5.10
CA ARG A 17 -4.13 0.44 5.91
C ARG A 17 -5.40 0.72 5.10
N PRO A 18 -6.59 0.25 5.55
CA PRO A 18 -7.89 0.61 4.97
C PRO A 18 -8.09 2.13 4.89
N ARG A 19 -8.50 2.65 3.74
CA ARG A 19 -8.79 4.07 3.52
C ARG A 19 -10.26 4.30 3.23
N LYS A 20 -10.93 5.15 4.01
CA LYS A 20 -12.33 5.57 3.76
C LYS A 20 -12.55 6.13 2.35
N THR A 21 -11.55 6.82 1.79
CA THR A 21 -11.61 7.40 0.44
C THR A 21 -11.43 6.38 -0.69
N LEU A 22 -11.10 5.14 -0.34
CA LEU A 22 -11.01 3.99 -1.24
C LEU A 22 -12.08 2.96 -0.87
N ASP A 23 -13.23 3.38 -0.32
CA ASP A 23 -14.28 2.47 0.15
C ASP A 23 -13.81 1.42 1.17
N PHE A 24 -12.81 1.80 1.97
CA PHE A 24 -12.08 0.96 2.93
C PHE A 24 -11.12 -0.07 2.33
N ASP A 25 -10.86 -0.06 1.03
CA ASP A 25 -9.75 -0.79 0.44
C ASP A 25 -8.40 -0.24 0.91
N THR A 26 -7.37 -1.09 0.81
CA THR A 26 -5.98 -0.73 1.03
C THR A 26 -5.32 -0.20 -0.25
N PRO A 27 -4.35 0.72 -0.14
CA PRO A 27 -3.54 1.13 -1.29
C PRO A 27 -2.89 -0.04 -2.03
N ALA A 28 -2.46 -1.09 -1.32
CA ALA A 28 -1.86 -2.28 -1.91
C ALA A 28 -2.85 -3.05 -2.82
N GLU A 29 -4.10 -3.23 -2.38
CA GLU A 29 -5.13 -3.92 -3.16
C GLU A 29 -5.47 -3.16 -4.46
N ARG A 30 -5.67 -1.84 -4.36
CA ARG A 30 -5.96 -1.01 -5.54
C ARG A 30 -4.80 -1.04 -6.54
N PHE A 31 -3.56 -0.96 -6.05
CA PHE A 31 -2.38 -1.07 -6.90
C PHE A 31 -2.33 -2.41 -7.66
N HIS A 32 -2.57 -3.53 -6.98
CA HIS A 32 -2.63 -4.84 -7.63
C HIS A 32 -3.73 -4.93 -8.70
N GLN A 33 -4.92 -4.38 -8.44
CA GLN A 33 -6.01 -4.34 -9.43
C GLN A 33 -5.61 -3.56 -10.69
N PHE A 34 -5.00 -2.39 -10.54
CA PHE A 34 -4.54 -1.58 -11.67
C PHE A 34 -3.45 -2.28 -12.49
N VAL A 35 -2.44 -2.84 -11.83
CA VAL A 35 -1.36 -3.55 -12.53
C VAL A 35 -1.87 -4.79 -13.27
N ALA A 36 -2.80 -5.53 -12.67
CA ALA A 36 -3.41 -6.69 -13.32
C ALA A 36 -4.21 -6.33 -14.58
N SER A 37 -4.72 -5.10 -14.68
CA SER A 37 -5.46 -4.62 -15.86
C SER A 37 -4.57 -4.19 -17.03
N THR A 38 -3.26 -4.10 -16.82
CA THR A 38 -2.26 -3.67 -17.82
C THR A 38 -1.38 -4.81 -18.36
N GLY A 39 -1.75 -6.07 -18.09
CA GLY A 39 -1.05 -7.28 -18.54
C GLY A 39 -1.58 -7.85 -19.85
#